data_AF-A0A3R6A546-F1
#
_entry.id   AF-A0A3R6A546-F1
#
_cell.length_a   1.000
_cell.length_b   1.000
_cell.length_c   1.000
_cell.angle_alpha   90.00
_cell.angle_beta   90.00
_cell.angle_gamma   90.00
#
_symmetry.space_group_name_H-M   'P 1'
#
loop_
_entity.id
_entity.type
_entity.pdbx_description
1 polymer ?
#
loop_
_entity_poly.entity_id
_entity_poly.type
_entity_poly.pdbx_seq_one_letter_code
_entity_poly.pdbx_strand_id
1 'polypeptide(L)'
;MKNYKAEETEIIAGLQEKLQEVFQKAQQMQKVDRKGKICTMGVSYLQSSVLTGSYDLRIDLYDKEFYLDSAECCTYWKPAFITEYIQKDIKYFKYNIHGKVPQIRTYEIQEFMDGYIINYLYLLAQFLEQIMPQILCKVRPAFREVMDDGMHVIFGEYMGKGMIIVGETEE
;
A
#
# COMPACT_ATOMS: atom_id res chain seq x y z
N MET A 1 -2.55 -3.33 -25.16
CA MET A 1 -2.52 -3.11 -23.70
C MET A 1 -2.76 -4.47 -23.07
N LYS A 2 -1.84 -4.97 -22.24
CA LYS A 2 -2.06 -6.25 -21.57
C LYS A 2 -3.17 -6.06 -20.53
N ASN A 3 -4.12 -6.99 -20.50
CA ASN A 3 -5.18 -7.02 -19.50
C ASN A 3 -4.53 -7.35 -18.16
N TYR A 4 -4.81 -6.59 -17.08
CA TYR A 4 -4.23 -6.87 -15.75
C TYR A 4 -4.52 -8.32 -15.30
N LYS A 5 -5.64 -8.90 -15.76
CA LYS A 5 -6.00 -10.30 -15.50
C LYS A 5 -4.98 -11.30 -16.05
N ALA A 6 -4.20 -10.93 -17.06
CA ALA A 6 -3.13 -11.78 -17.59
C ALA A 6 -1.88 -11.79 -16.69
N GLU A 7 -1.71 -10.79 -15.82
CA GLU A 7 -0.56 -10.63 -14.92
C GLU A 7 -0.96 -10.75 -13.44
N GLU A 8 -2.24 -10.99 -13.15
CA GLU A 8 -2.80 -11.07 -11.80
C GLU A 8 -2.06 -12.06 -10.91
N THR A 9 -1.68 -13.23 -11.45
CA THR A 9 -0.92 -14.24 -10.69
C THR A 9 0.46 -13.72 -10.29
N GLU A 10 1.15 -13.00 -11.17
CA GLU A 10 2.48 -12.44 -10.91
C GLU A 10 2.40 -11.29 -9.90
N ILE A 11 1.39 -10.42 -10.04
CA ILE A 11 1.13 -9.32 -9.10
C ILE A 11 0.87 -9.87 -7.69
N ILE A 12 0.01 -10.89 -7.57
CA ILE A 12 -0.30 -11.54 -6.29
C ILE A 12 0.95 -12.22 -5.72
N ALA A 13 1.73 -12.91 -6.55
CA ALA A 13 2.97 -13.56 -6.11
C ALA A 13 3.97 -12.55 -5.55
N GLY A 14 4.18 -11.42 -6.24
CA GLY A 14 5.08 -10.36 -5.79
C GLY A 14 4.64 -9.71 -4.48
N LEU A 15 3.34 -9.48 -4.28
CA LEU A 15 2.84 -8.99 -3.00
C LEU A 15 2.99 -10.04 -1.89
N GLN A 16 2.69 -11.32 -2.17
CA GLN A 16 2.86 -12.41 -1.23
C GLN A 16 4.32 -12.53 -0.75
N GLU A 17 5.29 -12.41 -1.67
CA GLU A 17 6.72 -12.41 -1.34
C GLU A 17 7.07 -11.28 -0.37
N LYS A 18 6.59 -10.05 -0.64
CA LYS A 18 6.81 -8.90 0.27
C LYS A 18 6.18 -9.10 1.64
N LEU A 19 4.98 -9.69 1.71
CA LEU A 19 4.37 -10.02 2.99
C LEU A 19 5.19 -11.07 3.74
N GLN A 20 5.67 -12.12 3.09
CA GLN A 20 6.54 -13.11 3.73
C GLN A 20 7.83 -12.47 4.27
N GLU A 21 8.46 -11.58 3.50
CA GLU A 21 9.67 -10.84 3.91
C GLU A 21 9.42 -10.05 5.20
N VAL A 22 8.34 -9.27 5.28
CA VAL A 22 8.07 -8.43 6.45
C VAL A 22 7.61 -9.24 7.67
N PHE A 23 6.87 -10.34 7.48
CA PHE A 23 6.54 -11.24 8.60
C PHE A 23 7.76 -12.00 9.12
N GLN A 24 8.72 -12.35 8.27
CA GLN A 24 10.02 -12.90 8.72
C GLN A 24 10.79 -11.89 9.56
N LYS A 25 10.82 -10.60 9.15
CA LYS A 25 11.41 -9.52 9.96
C LYS A 25 10.72 -9.41 11.32
N ALA A 26 9.39 -9.37 11.36
CA ALA A 26 8.63 -9.31 12.60
C ALA A 26 8.93 -10.50 13.53
N GLN A 27 9.01 -11.72 12.98
CA GLN A 27 9.36 -12.91 13.75
C GLN A 27 10.75 -12.80 14.38
N GLN A 28 11.74 -12.28 13.64
CA GLN A 28 13.09 -12.07 14.17
C GLN A 28 13.10 -11.04 15.30
N MET A 29 12.32 -9.96 15.17
CA MET A 29 12.21 -8.90 16.19
C MET A 29 11.50 -9.38 17.46
N GLN A 30 10.46 -10.21 17.32
CA GLN A 30 9.78 -10.84 18.46
C GLN A 30 10.68 -11.80 19.23
N LYS A 31 11.56 -12.56 18.55
CA LYS A 31 12.51 -13.48 19.20
C LYS A 31 13.51 -12.78 20.14
N VAL A 32 13.77 -11.49 19.91
CA VAL A 32 14.65 -10.66 20.74
C VAL A 32 13.87 -9.64 21.58
N ASP A 33 12.56 -9.86 21.77
CA ASP A 33 11.66 -9.07 22.61
C ASP A 33 11.62 -7.57 22.24
N ARG A 34 11.81 -7.27 20.95
CA ARG A 34 11.79 -5.89 20.42
C ARG A 34 10.44 -5.49 19.82
N LYS A 35 9.50 -6.42 19.69
CA LYS A 35 8.19 -6.20 19.07
C LYS A 35 7.19 -7.18 19.63
N GLY A 36 5.96 -6.73 19.90
CA GLY A 36 4.86 -7.59 20.33
C GLY A 36 4.26 -8.41 19.17
N LYS A 37 3.17 -9.13 19.47
CA LYS A 37 2.34 -9.77 18.44
C LYS A 37 1.76 -8.71 17.50
N ILE A 38 1.74 -9.03 16.21
CA ILE A 38 1.29 -8.09 15.18
C ILE A 38 -0.25 -8.09 15.15
N CYS A 39 -0.86 -6.96 15.51
CA CYS A 39 -2.31 -6.77 15.49
C CYS A 39 -2.78 -5.83 14.35
N THR A 40 -1.87 -5.06 13.75
CA THR A 40 -2.23 -4.17 12.64
C THR A 40 -1.19 -4.21 11.53
N MET A 41 -1.65 -4.37 10.29
CA MET A 41 -0.83 -4.15 9.09
C MET A 41 -1.28 -2.85 8.41
N GLY A 42 -0.36 -1.90 8.25
CA GLY A 42 -0.60 -0.70 7.46
C GLY A 42 -0.07 -0.88 6.04
N VAL A 43 -0.93 -0.76 5.03
CA VAL A 43 -0.54 -0.67 3.62
C VAL A 43 -0.76 0.76 3.16
N SER A 44 0.33 1.53 3.14
CA SER A 44 0.23 2.98 3.04
C SER A 44 0.83 3.50 1.73
N TYR A 45 0.15 4.43 1.07
CA TYR A 45 0.80 5.25 0.05
C TYR A 45 1.60 6.38 0.73
N LEU A 46 2.74 6.73 0.13
CA LEU A 46 3.58 7.83 0.60
C LEU A 46 3.37 9.03 -0.32
N GLN A 47 3.10 10.21 0.25
CA GLN A 47 3.04 11.45 -0.53
C GLN A 47 4.34 11.70 -1.29
N SER A 48 5.49 11.35 -0.70
CA SER A 48 6.80 11.42 -1.36
C SER A 48 6.89 10.49 -2.59
N SER A 49 6.37 9.26 -2.50
CA SER A 49 6.32 8.32 -3.63
C SER A 49 5.40 8.82 -4.75
N VAL A 50 4.30 9.48 -4.40
CA VAL A 50 3.39 10.13 -5.36
C VAL A 50 4.12 11.28 -6.08
N LEU A 51 4.77 12.17 -5.31
CA LEU A 51 5.48 13.34 -5.84
C LEU A 51 6.64 12.95 -6.77
N THR A 52 7.42 11.94 -6.37
CA THR A 52 8.56 11.41 -7.15
C THR A 52 8.14 10.48 -8.29
N GLY A 53 6.87 10.07 -8.32
CA GLY A 53 6.33 9.17 -9.34
C GLY A 53 6.78 7.72 -9.21
N SER A 54 7.31 7.32 -8.04
CA SER A 54 7.69 5.94 -7.77
C SER A 54 6.48 5.07 -7.43
N TYR A 55 5.47 5.67 -6.77
CA TYR A 55 4.20 5.07 -6.33
C TYR A 55 4.37 3.79 -5.49
N ASP A 56 5.48 3.67 -4.77
CA ASP A 56 5.68 2.57 -3.83
C ASP A 56 4.69 2.68 -2.68
N LEU A 57 4.08 1.54 -2.34
CA LEU A 57 3.36 1.36 -1.09
C LEU A 57 4.34 0.88 -0.01
N ARG A 58 4.24 1.49 1.16
CA ARG A 58 4.93 1.05 2.36
C ARG A 58 4.01 0.10 3.14
N ILE A 59 4.53 -1.08 3.47
CA ILE A 59 3.82 -2.08 4.27
C ILE A 59 4.50 -2.14 5.63
N ASP A 60 3.78 -1.73 6.66
CA ASP A 60 4.24 -1.73 8.05
C ASP A 60 3.47 -2.78 8.86
N LEU A 61 4.17 -3.46 9.77
CA LEU A 61 3.58 -4.33 10.78
C LEU A 61 3.71 -3.68 12.15
N TYR A 62 2.59 -3.53 12.83
CA TYR A 62 2.50 -2.91 14.15
C TYR A 62 1.99 -3.92 15.18
N ASP A 63 2.55 -3.83 16.38
CA ASP A 63 1.90 -4.40 17.56
C ASP A 63 0.84 -3.44 18.14
N LYS A 64 0.35 -3.75 19.35
CA LYS A 64 -0.70 -2.98 20.04
C LYS A 64 -0.34 -1.51 20.28
N GLU A 65 0.94 -1.13 20.24
CA GLU A 65 1.38 0.25 20.42
C GLU A 65 1.20 1.07 19.15
N PHE A 66 0.89 0.43 18.02
CA PHE A 66 0.61 1.07 16.73
C PHE A 66 1.70 2.10 16.35
N TYR A 67 1.38 3.38 16.22
CA TYR A 67 2.38 4.42 15.90
C TYR A 67 3.37 4.72 17.03
N LEU A 68 3.12 4.26 18.26
CA LEU A 68 4.07 4.37 19.38
C LEU A 68 5.11 3.24 19.37
N ASP A 69 4.91 2.22 18.53
CA ASP A 69 5.86 1.15 18.31
C ASP A 69 7.16 1.71 17.71
N SER A 70 8.18 1.81 18.57
CA SER A 70 9.50 2.34 18.20
C SER A 70 10.31 1.40 17.29
N ALA A 71 9.85 0.16 17.10
CA ALA A 71 10.56 -0.87 16.36
C ALA A 71 10.00 -0.99 14.93
N GLU A 72 10.56 -0.17 14.03
CA GLU A 72 10.20 -0.17 12.61
C GLU A 72 10.31 -1.59 12.01
N CYS A 73 9.19 -2.09 11.48
CA CYS A 73 9.12 -3.36 10.78
C CYS A 73 8.34 -3.18 9.49
N CYS A 74 9.06 -2.84 8.41
CA CYS A 74 8.43 -2.51 7.14
C CYS A 74 9.10 -3.15 5.91
N THR A 75 8.36 -3.11 4.81
CA THR A 75 8.85 -3.36 3.45
C THR A 75 8.14 -2.44 2.45
N TYR A 76 8.57 -2.49 1.20
CA TYR A 76 8.02 -1.68 0.12
C TYR A 76 7.56 -2.59 -1.02
N TRP A 77 6.39 -2.26 -1.59
CA TRP A 77 5.83 -2.95 -2.74
C TRP A 77 5.35 -1.94 -3.76
N LYS A 78 5.77 -2.15 -5.02
CA LYS A 78 5.35 -1.30 -6.14
C LYS A 78 4.25 -1.99 -6.95
N PRO A 79 3.02 -1.45 -6.99
CA PRO A 79 1.97 -1.93 -7.88
C PRO A 79 2.25 -1.45 -9.31
N ALA A 80 3.22 -2.06 -9.98
CA ALA A 80 3.66 -1.65 -11.33
C ALA A 80 2.49 -1.60 -12.32
N PHE A 81 1.57 -2.58 -12.23
CA PHE A 81 0.40 -2.69 -13.09
C PHE A 81 -0.50 -1.45 -13.08
N ILE A 82 -0.64 -0.72 -11.96
CA ILE A 82 -1.45 0.51 -11.89
C ILE A 82 -0.61 1.76 -12.14
N THR A 83 0.67 1.71 -11.74
CA THR A 83 1.62 2.81 -11.88
C THR A 83 1.80 3.25 -13.33
N GLU A 84 1.83 2.31 -14.26
CA GLU A 84 1.95 2.61 -15.70
C GLU A 84 0.77 3.42 -16.24
N TYR A 85 -0.46 3.12 -15.78
CA TYR A 85 -1.66 3.86 -16.16
C TYR A 85 -1.63 5.29 -15.61
N ILE A 86 -1.29 5.43 -14.33
CA ILE A 86 -1.14 6.74 -13.68
C ILE A 86 -0.17 7.59 -14.49
N GLN A 87 1.05 7.09 -14.73
CA GLN A 87 2.09 7.84 -15.44
C GLN A 87 1.67 8.25 -16.86
N LYS A 88 0.98 7.36 -17.58
CA LYS A 88 0.45 7.65 -18.92
C LYS A 88 -0.58 8.78 -18.88
N ASP A 89 -1.49 8.75 -17.92
CA ASP A 89 -2.53 9.77 -17.77
C ASP A 89 -1.93 11.10 -17.32
N ILE A 90 -0.99 11.10 -16.36
CA ILE A 90 -0.25 12.32 -15.97
C ILE A 90 0.39 12.96 -17.20
N LYS A 91 1.08 12.17 -18.03
CA LYS A 91 1.75 12.67 -19.23
C LYS A 91 0.74 13.23 -20.24
N TYR A 92 -0.39 12.53 -20.44
CA TYR A 92 -1.47 12.97 -21.29
C TYR A 92 -2.07 14.30 -20.82
N PHE A 93 -2.42 14.42 -19.53
CA PHE A 93 -3.00 15.63 -18.97
C PHE A 93 -2.02 16.80 -19.04
N LYS A 94 -0.76 16.60 -18.62
CA LYS A 94 0.28 17.63 -18.74
C LYS A 94 0.38 18.15 -20.18
N TYR A 95 0.43 17.27 -21.18
CA TYR A 95 0.49 17.70 -22.58
C TYR A 95 -0.74 18.49 -23.02
N ASN A 96 -1.94 18.01 -22.71
CA ASN A 96 -3.19 18.62 -23.17
C ASN A 96 -3.54 19.93 -22.46
N ILE A 97 -3.22 20.05 -21.17
CA ILE A 97 -3.54 21.23 -20.36
C ILE A 97 -2.72 22.44 -20.83
N HIS A 98 -1.41 22.27 -21.05
CA HIS A 98 -0.55 23.35 -21.56
C HIS A 98 -1.03 23.91 -22.91
N GLY A 99 -1.62 23.06 -23.77
CA GLY A 99 -2.16 23.48 -25.06
C GLY A 99 -3.52 24.17 -24.99
N LYS A 100 -4.26 24.06 -23.88
CA LYS A 100 -5.66 24.50 -23.77
C LYS A 100 -5.92 25.61 -22.76
N VAL A 101 -5.06 25.75 -21.75
CA VAL A 101 -5.24 26.74 -20.67
C VAL A 101 -4.11 27.76 -20.73
N PRO A 102 -4.36 28.98 -21.24
CA PRO A 102 -3.36 30.04 -21.24
C PRO A 102 -2.90 30.39 -19.83
N GLN A 103 -1.59 30.59 -19.64
CA GLN A 103 -0.97 31.01 -18.37
C GLN A 103 -1.13 30.05 -17.18
N ILE A 104 -1.52 28.80 -17.42
CA ILE A 104 -1.60 27.80 -16.35
C ILE A 104 -0.23 27.60 -15.70
N ARG A 105 -0.23 27.57 -14.37
CA ARG A 105 0.98 27.43 -13.56
C ARG A 105 1.22 25.96 -13.21
N THR A 106 2.48 25.61 -13.02
CA THR A 106 2.87 24.22 -12.72
C THR A 106 2.20 23.68 -11.45
N TYR A 107 1.98 24.52 -10.42
CA TYR A 107 1.31 24.08 -9.19
C TYR A 107 -0.19 23.81 -9.40
N GLU A 108 -0.86 24.53 -10.30
CA GLU A 108 -2.28 24.29 -10.61
C GLU A 108 -2.44 22.94 -11.32
N ILE A 109 -1.48 22.61 -12.20
CA ILE A 109 -1.42 21.28 -12.82
C ILE A 109 -1.16 20.22 -11.76
N GLN A 110 -0.25 20.47 -10.81
CA GLN A 110 0.07 19.52 -9.75
C GLN A 110 -1.15 19.26 -8.85
N GLU A 111 -1.88 20.29 -8.43
CA GLU A 111 -3.10 20.16 -7.62
C GLU A 111 -4.17 19.32 -8.33
N PHE A 112 -4.38 19.54 -9.63
CA PHE A 112 -5.25 18.68 -10.44
C PHE A 112 -4.76 17.23 -10.45
N MET A 113 -3.45 17.00 -10.62
CA MET A 113 -2.89 15.66 -10.66
C MET A 113 -3.01 14.94 -9.31
N ASP A 114 -2.77 15.64 -8.20
CA ASP A 114 -2.88 15.08 -6.84
C ASP A 114 -4.33 14.64 -6.58
N GLY A 115 -5.31 15.46 -6.96
CA GLY A 115 -6.73 15.09 -6.89
C GLY A 115 -7.09 13.91 -7.81
N TYR A 116 -6.46 13.83 -8.99
CA TYR A 116 -6.71 12.76 -9.93
C TYR A 116 -6.18 11.40 -9.45
N ILE A 117 -5.02 11.39 -8.79
CA ILE A 117 -4.36 10.18 -8.26
C ILE A 117 -5.20 9.49 -7.19
N ILE A 118 -6.04 10.22 -6.45
CA ILE A 118 -6.97 9.65 -5.47
C ILE A 118 -7.86 8.58 -6.09
N ASN A 119 -8.30 8.76 -7.35
CA ASN A 119 -9.12 7.75 -8.05
C ASN A 119 -8.37 6.43 -8.22
N TYR A 120 -7.07 6.49 -8.54
CA TYR A 120 -6.22 5.31 -8.67
C TYR A 120 -5.93 4.66 -7.31
N LEU A 121 -5.74 5.45 -6.27
CA LEU A 121 -5.58 4.94 -4.90
C LEU A 121 -6.85 4.22 -4.43
N TYR A 122 -8.04 4.72 -4.79
CA TYR A 122 -9.31 4.04 -4.51
C TYR A 122 -9.43 2.70 -5.25
N LEU A 123 -9.09 2.65 -6.54
CA LEU A 123 -9.06 1.39 -7.30
C LEU A 123 -8.07 0.38 -6.69
N LEU A 124 -6.91 0.87 -6.21
CA LEU A 124 -5.92 0.05 -5.54
C LEU A 124 -6.44 -0.47 -4.19
N ALA A 125 -7.18 0.34 -3.43
CA ALA A 125 -7.84 -0.09 -2.20
C ALA A 125 -8.81 -1.25 -2.47
N GLN A 126 -9.69 -1.10 -3.46
CA GLN A 126 -10.66 -2.14 -3.86
C GLN A 126 -9.96 -3.43 -4.31
N PHE A 127 -8.88 -3.30 -5.08
CA PHE A 127 -8.07 -4.43 -5.50
C PHE A 127 -7.49 -5.16 -4.28
N LEU A 128 -6.87 -4.43 -3.36
CA LEU A 128 -6.26 -4.98 -2.15
C LEU A 128 -7.31 -5.63 -1.24
N GLU A 129 -8.46 -5.01 -1.03
CA GLU A 129 -9.59 -5.56 -0.28
C GLU A 129 -10.01 -6.94 -0.82
N GLN A 130 -10.03 -7.12 -2.13
CA GLN A 130 -10.37 -8.40 -2.76
C GLN A 130 -9.28 -9.48 -2.60
N ILE A 131 -8.00 -9.11 -2.70
CA ILE A 131 -6.90 -10.09 -2.76
C ILE A 131 -6.25 -10.37 -1.40
N MET A 132 -6.26 -9.39 -0.49
CA MET A 132 -5.52 -9.46 0.78
C MET A 132 -5.98 -10.63 1.66
N PRO A 133 -7.29 -10.93 1.81
CA PRO A 133 -7.73 -12.11 2.58
C PRO A 133 -7.16 -13.42 2.03
N GLN A 134 -7.08 -13.55 0.69
CA GLN A 134 -6.58 -14.75 0.02
C GLN A 134 -5.07 -14.91 0.22
N ILE A 135 -4.32 -13.83 0.17
CA ILE A 135 -2.87 -13.85 0.42
C ILE A 135 -2.59 -14.15 1.89
N LEU A 136 -3.29 -13.49 2.81
CA LEU A 136 -3.15 -13.73 4.24
C LEU A 136 -3.49 -15.17 4.63
N CYS A 137 -4.49 -15.79 3.99
CA CYS A 137 -4.81 -17.21 4.19
C CYS A 137 -3.62 -18.13 3.87
N LYS A 138 -2.80 -17.79 2.86
CA LYS A 138 -1.58 -18.54 2.49
C LYS A 138 -0.40 -18.25 3.40
N VAL A 139 -0.28 -17.02 3.90
CA VAL A 139 0.86 -16.57 4.73
C VAL A 139 0.68 -16.95 6.19
N ARG A 140 -0.54 -16.84 6.74
CA ARG A 140 -0.88 -17.03 8.16
C ARG A 140 -0.39 -18.36 8.74
N PRO A 141 -0.50 -19.53 8.08
CA PRO A 141 -0.01 -20.78 8.65
C PRO A 141 1.48 -20.78 9.01
N ALA A 142 2.31 -20.08 8.23
CA ALA A 142 3.76 -20.00 8.48
C ALA A 142 4.13 -19.02 9.59
N PHE A 143 3.25 -18.07 9.91
CA PHE A 143 3.52 -16.96 10.85
C PHE A 143 2.47 -16.85 11.95
N ARG A 144 1.76 -17.94 12.27
CA ARG A 144 0.68 -17.92 13.26
C ARG A 144 1.11 -17.38 14.62
N GLU A 145 2.30 -17.74 15.09
CA GLU A 145 2.84 -17.27 16.38
C GLU A 145 3.23 -15.78 16.36
N VAL A 146 3.40 -15.21 15.17
CA VAL A 146 3.79 -13.80 14.97
C VAL A 146 2.58 -12.87 15.01
N MET A 147 1.43 -13.37 14.56
CA MET A 147 0.21 -12.60 14.37
C MET A 147 -0.69 -12.69 15.60
N ASP A 148 -1.39 -11.60 15.88
CA ASP A 148 -2.57 -11.63 16.74
C ASP A 148 -3.76 -12.25 15.97
N ASP A 149 -4.66 -12.94 16.68
CA ASP A 149 -5.82 -13.58 16.06
C ASP A 149 -6.80 -12.54 15.48
N GLY A 150 -6.86 -11.34 16.08
CA GLY A 150 -7.66 -10.19 15.66
C GLY A 150 -6.96 -9.26 14.66
N MET A 151 -5.87 -9.68 14.03
CA MET A 151 -5.09 -8.79 13.16
C MET A 151 -5.94 -8.24 12.00
N HIS A 152 -5.96 -6.91 11.85
CA HIS A 152 -6.64 -6.21 10.76
C HIS A 152 -5.63 -5.50 9.83
N VAL A 153 -6.09 -5.13 8.64
CA VAL A 153 -5.29 -4.44 7.61
C VAL A 153 -5.93 -3.10 7.28
N ILE A 154 -5.12 -2.04 7.32
CA ILE A 154 -5.52 -0.67 6.98
C ILE A 154 -4.85 -0.27 5.67
N PHE A 155 -5.61 0.32 4.75
CA PHE A 155 -5.07 0.99 3.57
C PHE A 155 -5.29 2.50 3.64
N GLY A 156 -4.26 3.30 3.36
CA GLY A 156 -4.40 4.74 3.41
C GLY A 156 -3.12 5.53 3.27
N GLU A 157 -3.14 6.75 3.76
CA GLU A 157 -1.98 7.62 3.83
C GLU A 157 -1.09 7.21 5.00
N TYR A 158 0.23 7.16 4.78
CA TYR A 158 1.18 6.89 5.86
C TYR A 158 1.10 7.97 6.96
N MET A 159 0.86 7.55 8.20
CA MET A 159 0.60 8.44 9.36
C MET A 159 -0.59 9.40 9.17
N GLY A 160 -1.45 9.12 8.18
CA GLY A 160 -2.64 9.89 7.88
C GLY A 160 -3.91 9.07 8.07
N LYS A 161 -4.93 9.39 7.27
CA LYS A 161 -6.20 8.65 7.28
C LYS A 161 -6.08 7.34 6.51
N GLY A 162 -6.70 6.30 7.03
CA GLY A 162 -6.83 5.01 6.36
C GLY A 162 -8.21 4.39 6.57
N MET A 163 -8.52 3.41 5.72
CA MET A 163 -9.71 2.57 5.80
C MET A 163 -9.28 1.13 6.08
N ILE A 164 -10.09 0.42 6.86
CA ILE A 164 -9.87 -1.01 7.08
C ILE A 164 -10.29 -1.75 5.81
N ILE A 165 -9.39 -2.58 5.28
CA ILE A 165 -9.64 -3.41 4.10
C ILE A 165 -9.70 -4.91 4.42
N VAL A 166 -9.30 -5.31 5.63
CA VAL A 166 -9.44 -6.67 6.16
C VAL A 166 -9.62 -6.62 7.67
N GLY A 167 -10.60 -7.36 8.20
CA GLY A 167 -10.89 -7.44 9.63
C GLY A 167 -11.92 -6.39 10.08
N GLU A 168 -12.24 -6.42 11.37
CA GLU A 168 -13.13 -5.45 12.03
C GLU A 168 -12.30 -4.67 13.06
N THR A 169 -12.67 -3.42 13.34
CA THR A 169 -12.18 -2.69 14.53
C THR A 169 -12.82 -3.29 15.76
N GLU A 170 -12.03 -3.59 16.79
CA GLU A 170 -12.59 -3.71 18.14
C GLU A 170 -13.21 -2.34 18.50
N GLU A 171 -14.53 -2.30 18.72
CA GLU A 171 -15.25 -1.18 19.32
C GLU A 171 -14.92 -1.04 20.82
#